data_AF-A0A937G843-F1
#
_entry.id   AF-A0A937G843-F1
#
_cell.length_a   1.000
_cell.length_b   1.000
_cell.length_c   1.000
_cell.angle_alpha   90.00
_cell.angle_beta   90.00
_cell.angle_gamma   90.00
#
_symmetry.space_group_name_H-M   'P 1'
#
loop_
_entity.id
_entity.type
_entity.pdbx_description
1 polymer ?
#
loop_
_entity_poly.entity_id
_entity_poly.type
_entity_poly.pdbx_seq_one_letter_code
_entity_poly.pdbx_strand_id
1 'polypeptide(L)' 'MEKNISKVRAHDALVGLLYLSGVGLSYLTGNFDFLWIVIGTGLLQIISPFTKFCPVYFVLNKIMPNSDPIQNGK' A
#
# COMPACT_ATOMS: atom_id res chain seq x y z
N MET A 1 16.06 -6.84 -12.23
CA MET A 1 16.19 -7.14 -10.78
C MET A 1 16.15 -5.88 -9.92
N GLU A 2 17.03 -4.89 -10.14
CA GLU A 2 17.09 -3.65 -9.32
C GLU A 2 15.77 -2.85 -9.31
N LYS A 3 15.11 -2.71 -10.46
CA LYS A 3 13.83 -1.99 -10.56
C LYS A 3 12.69 -2.65 -9.79
N ASN A 4 12.72 -3.98 -9.63
CA ASN A 4 11.72 -4.72 -8.87
C ASN A 4 11.93 -4.48 -7.36
N ILE A 5 13.18 -4.45 -6.89
CA ILE A 5 13.52 -4.08 -5.51
C ILE A 5 13.09 -2.64 -5.22
N SER A 6 13.32 -1.71 -6.15
CA SER A 6 12.84 -0.32 -6.04
C SER A 6 11.31 -0.24 -5.93
N LYS A 7 10.57 -1.06 -6.71
CA LYS A 7 9.11 -1.14 -6.64
C LYS A 7 8.63 -1.62 -5.26
N VAL A 8 9.24 -2.66 -4.70
CA VAL A 8 8.91 -3.14 -3.34
C VAL A 8 9.16 -2.06 -2.29
N ARG A 9 10.31 -1.37 -2.35
CA ARG A 9 10.63 -0.28 -1.40
C ARG A 9 9.64 0.89 -1.50
N ALA A 10 9.25 1.26 -2.71
CA ALA A 10 8.26 2.31 -2.92
C ALA A 10 6.87 1.90 -2.41
N HIS A 11 6.50 0.63 -2.57
CA HIS A 11 5.30 0.06 -1.95
C HIS A 11 5.33 0.20 -0.42
N ASP A 12 6.42 -0.25 0.22
CA ASP A 12 6.52 -0.24 1.68
C ASP A 12 6.52 1.19 2.24
N ALA A 13 7.16 2.13 1.55
CA ALA A 13 7.11 3.55 1.90
C ALA A 13 5.69 4.14 1.80
N LEU A 14 4.95 3.83 0.73
CA LEU A 14 3.57 4.31 0.55
C LEU A 14 2.62 3.74 1.60
N VAL A 15 2.73 2.44 1.87
CA VAL A 15 1.93 1.77 2.90
C VAL A 15 2.25 2.34 4.29
N GLY A 16 3.53 2.52 4.62
CA GLY A 16 3.94 3.14 5.88
C GLY A 16 3.41 4.56 6.04
N LEU A 17 3.42 5.36 4.96
CA LEU A 17 2.85 6.70 4.96
C LEU A 17 1.32 6.69 5.16
N LEU A 18 0.60 5.73 4.57
CA LEU A 18 -0.83 5.56 4.78
C LEU A 18 -1.18 5.21 6.23
N TYR A 19 -0.39 4.36 6.87
CA TYR A 19 -0.59 4.07 8.29
C TYR A 19 -0.31 5.29 9.18
N LEU A 20 0.82 5.97 8.95
CA LEU A 20 1.18 7.15 9.73
C LEU A 20 0.18 8.30 9.54
N SER A 21 -0.31 8.50 8.31
CA SER A 21 -1.34 9.51 8.06
C SER A 21 -2.67 9.13 8.70
N GLY A 22 -3.13 7.87 8.61
CA GLY A 22 -4.37 7.44 9.27
C GLY A 22 -4.33 7.61 10.79
N VAL A 23 -3.25 7.15 11.44
CA VAL A 23 -3.06 7.35 12.89
C VAL A 23 -2.87 8.82 13.23
N GLY A 24 -2.06 9.54 12.47
CA GLY A 24 -1.77 10.96 12.69
C GLY A 24 -3.01 11.84 12.55
N LEU A 25 -3.84 11.63 11.53
CA LEU A 25 -5.12 12.32 11.39
C LEU A 25 -6.06 12.00 12.55
N SER A 26 -6.13 10.73 12.99
CA SER A 26 -6.94 10.36 14.14
C SER A 26 -6.49 11.05 15.42
N TYR A 27 -5.18 11.10 15.65
CA TYR A 27 -4.58 11.77 16.81
C TYR A 27 -4.77 13.29 16.77
N LEU A 28 -4.56 13.93 15.62
CA LEU A 28 -4.63 15.39 15.47
C LEU A 28 -6.07 15.92 15.52
N THR A 29 -7.03 15.16 15.00
CA THR A 29 -8.44 15.57 14.96
C THR A 29 -9.25 15.05 16.14
N GLY A 30 -8.72 14.08 16.89
CA GLY A 30 -9.46 13.35 17.91
C GLY A 30 -10.56 12.45 17.35
N ASN A 31 -10.68 12.32 16.03
CA ASN A 31 -11.69 11.48 15.39
C ASN A 31 -11.11 10.08 15.08
N PHE A 32 -11.70 9.05 15.68
CA PHE A 32 -11.32 7.65 15.46
C PHE A 32 -11.76 7.09 14.11
N ASP A 33 -12.64 7.78 13.38
CA ASP A 33 -13.06 7.37 12.04
C ASP A 33 -11.87 7.24 11.07
N PHE A 34 -10.82 8.06 11.27
CA PHE A 34 -9.60 7.97 10.46
C PHE A 34 -8.82 6.66 10.66
N LEU A 35 -9.07 5.91 11.74
CA LEU A 35 -8.49 4.57 11.92
C LEU A 35 -9.03 3.56 10.90
N TRP A 36 -10.20 3.80 10.28
CA TRP A 36 -10.69 2.95 9.19
C TRP A 36 -9.72 2.92 8.01
N ILE A 37 -8.94 3.98 7.78
CA ILE A 37 -7.89 4.02 6.75
C ILE A 37 -6.80 3.00 7.09
N VAL A 38 -6.39 2.95 8.35
CA VAL A 38 -5.37 2.02 8.86
C VAL A 38 -5.87 0.58 8.77
N ILE A 39 -7.10 0.34 9.25
CA ILE A 39 -7.71 -1.00 9.25
C ILE A 39 -7.91 -1.50 7.81
N GLY A 40 -8.45 -0.67 6.91
CA GLY A 40 -8.65 -1.02 5.51
C GLY A 40 -7.34 -1.31 4.78
N THR A 41 -6.32 -0.48 4.99
CA THR A 41 -4.98 -0.70 4.41
C THR A 41 -4.35 -2.00 4.94
N GLY A 42 -4.49 -2.26 6.24
CA GLY A 42 -3.99 -3.49 6.88
C GLY A 42 -4.67 -4.76 6.40
N LEU A 43 -6.00 -4.76 6.32
CA LEU A 43 -6.76 -5.88 5.77
C LEU A 43 -6.36 -6.20 4.34
N LEU A 44 -6.28 -5.18 3.49
CA LEU A 44 -5.86 -5.35 2.10
C LEU A 44 -4.46 -5.92 1.99
N GLN A 45 -3.54 -5.48 2.85
CA GLN A 45 -2.17 -5.99 2.86
C GLN A 45 -2.08 -7.45 3.29
N ILE A 46 -2.84 -7.87 4.30
CA ILE A 46 -2.93 -9.26 4.76
C ILE A 46 -3.55 -10.16 3.69
N ILE A 47 -4.58 -9.68 2.98
CA ILE A 47 -5.28 -10.45 1.95
C ILE A 47 -4.48 -10.50 0.63
N SER A 48 -3.61 -9.51 0.38
CA SER A 48 -2.87 -9.35 -0.88
C SER A 48 -2.03 -10.57 -1.33
N PRO A 49 -1.42 -11.40 -0.47
CA PRO A 49 -0.72 -12.60 -0.90
C PRO A 49 -1.67 -13.66 -1.49
N PHE A 50 -2.93 -13.67 -1.05
CA PHE A 50 -3.95 -14.62 -1.48
C PHE A 50 -4.66 -14.15 -2.75
N THR A 51 -5.05 -12.87 -2.80
CA THR A 51 -5.74 -12.29 -3.96
C THR A 51 -4.78 -11.87 -5.07
N LYS A 52 -3.48 -11.82 -4.76
CA LYS A 52 -2.43 -11.26 -5.62
C LYS A 52 -2.75 -9.84 -6.10
N PHE A 53 -3.58 -9.12 -5.33
CA PHE A 53 -4.03 -7.78 -5.62
C PHE A 53 -3.73 -6.88 -4.42
N CYS A 54 -2.94 -5.86 -4.66
CA CYS A 54 -2.72 -4.76 -3.74
C CYS A 54 -2.94 -3.46 -4.51
N PRO A 55 -3.82 -2.54 -4.05
CA PRO A 55 -4.08 -1.28 -4.75
C PRO A 55 -2.81 -0.45 -4.96
N VAL A 56 -1.87 -0.51 -4.01
CA VAL A 56 -0.59 0.20 -4.11
C VAL A 56 0.23 -0.38 -5.27
N TYR A 57 0.36 -1.70 -5.37
CA TYR A 57 1.07 -2.33 -6.50
C TYR A 57 0.35 -2.12 -7.84
N PHE A 58 -0.98 -2.04 -7.86
CA PHE A 58 -1.74 -1.70 -9.07
C PHE A 58 -1.34 -0.32 -9.60
N VAL A 59 -1.29 0.69 -8.73
CA VAL A 59 -0.85 2.05 -9.08
C VAL A 59 0.63 2.04 -9.47
N LEU A 60 1.49 1.36 -8.70
CA LEU A 60 2.92 1.33 -8.92
C LEU A 60 3.30 0.63 -10.23
N ASN A 61 2.55 -0.40 -10.64
CA ASN A 61 2.71 -1.05 -11.95
C ASN A 61 2.38 -0.10 -13.11
N LYS A 62 1.48 0.86 -12.91
CA LYS A 62 1.14 1.87 -13.92
C LYS A 62 2.15 3.01 -14.00
N ILE A 63 2.69 3.43 -12.86
CA ILE A 63 3.70 4.52 -12.79
C ILE A 63 5.10 4.01 -13.17
N MET A 64 5.40 2.74 -12.90
CA MET A 64 6.68 2.10 -13.21
C MET A 64 6.53 0.97 -14.25
N PRO A 65 6.15 1.28 -15.51
CA PRO A 65 5.94 0.26 -16.55
C PRO A 65 7.22 -0.48 -16.95
N ASN A 66 8.39 0.10 -16.67
CA ASN A 66 9.71 -0.45 -16.99
C ASN A 66 10.20 -1.53 -16.02
N SER A 67 9.32 -2.07 -15.18
CA SER A 67 9.63 -3.05 -14.13
C SER A 67 8.56 -4.12 -14.09
N ASP A 68 8.93 -5.33 -13.67
CA ASP A 68 8.02 -6.47 -13.74
C ASP A 68 6.77 -6.20 -12.90
N PRO A 69 5.58 -6.56 -13.39
CA PRO A 69 4.35 -6.32 -12.65
C PRO A 69 4.29 -7.24 -11.43
N ILE A 70 4.45 -6.64 -10.24
CA ILE A 70 4.33 -7.34 -8.95
C ILE A 70 2.85 -7.28 -8.54
N GLN A 71 2.25 -8.42 -8.15
CA GLN A 71 0.84 -8.54 -7.72
C GLN A 71 -0.16 -7.92 -8.72
N ASN A 72 -0.31 -8.56 -9.90
CA ASN A 72 -1.19 -8.11 -10.99
C ASN A 72 -2.54 -8.86 -11.08
N GLY A 73 -2.90 -9.64 -10.05
CA GLY A 73 -4.15 -10.41 -10.04
C GLY A 73 -4.16 -11.69 -10.90
N LYS A 74 -3.03 -12.09 -11.53
CA LYS A 74 -2.88 -13.40 -12.18
C LYS A 74 -2.26 -14.43 -11.24
#